data_AF-A0A926ZMV8-F1
#
_entry.id   AF-A0A926ZMV8-F1
#
_cell.length_a   1.000
_cell.length_b   1.000
_cell.length_c   1.000
_cell.angle_alpha   90.00
_cell.angle_beta   90.00
_cell.angle_gamma   90.00
#
_symmetry.space_group_name_H-M   'P 1'
#
loop_
_entity.id
_entity.type
_entity.pdbx_description
1 polymer ?
#
loop_
_entity_poly.entity_id
_entity_poly.type
_entity_poly.pdbx_seq_one_letter_code
_entity_poly.pdbx_strand_id
1 'polypeptide(L)'
;MNYPKVYTSEQACPINLVGETGQAVQISIHAPSQYICANCERILPDWKRQPFLRVVIVLQQSRYQLVEKTAKVESEKESLREKFMRFGCDLAFNLRDRGYLTDLIDPRTGYPLLSHPGAIPHDDTAVVKALLNYPVIKNQCSVLIHPDWGTAVYPSILISEAPPIVIEWVTKGIASMHGWKEIDY
;
A
#
# COMPACT_ATOMS: atom_id res chain seq x y z
N MET A 1 24.33 19.94 -23.30
CA MET A 1 23.02 19.66 -22.69
C MET A 1 23.21 18.54 -21.69
N ASN A 2 23.13 18.84 -20.38
CA ASN A 2 23.23 17.84 -19.33
C ASN A 2 21.85 17.19 -19.17
N TYR A 3 21.73 15.94 -19.60
CA TYR A 3 20.56 15.14 -19.27
C TYR A 3 20.52 14.90 -17.76
N PRO A 4 19.37 15.07 -17.09
CA PRO A 4 19.25 14.66 -15.70
C PRO A 4 19.43 13.14 -15.65
N LYS A 5 20.42 12.71 -14.86
CA LYS A 5 20.68 11.31 -14.56
C LYS A 5 19.38 10.68 -14.04
N VAL A 6 18.90 9.65 -14.75
CA VAL A 6 17.87 8.75 -14.25
C VAL A 6 18.44 8.12 -12.98
N TYR A 7 17.93 8.55 -11.82
CA TYR A 7 18.17 7.84 -10.56
C TYR A 7 17.57 6.45 -10.73
N THR A 8 18.45 5.49 -10.94
CA THR A 8 18.16 4.07 -10.88
C THR A 8 17.65 3.79 -9.47
N SER A 9 16.43 3.26 -9.39
CA SER A 9 15.74 2.73 -8.21
C SER A 9 16.70 2.37 -7.07
N GLU A 10 16.96 3.32 -6.15
CA GLU A 10 17.35 2.94 -4.80
C GLU A 10 16.15 2.16 -4.24
N GLN A 11 16.31 0.84 -4.11
CA GLN A 11 15.32 -0.02 -3.47
C GLN A 11 14.97 0.61 -2.13
N ALA A 12 13.74 1.11 -2.00
CA ALA A 12 13.27 1.64 -0.73
C ALA A 12 13.36 0.51 0.30
N CYS A 13 14.27 0.66 1.27
CA CYS A 13 14.39 -0.28 2.37
C CYS A 13 13.00 -0.37 3.04
N PRO A 14 12.41 -1.56 3.11
CA PRO A 14 11.11 -1.70 3.72
C PRO A 14 11.21 -1.39 5.21
N ILE A 15 10.21 -0.67 5.73
CA ILE A 15 9.99 -0.51 7.16
C ILE A 15 9.33 -1.81 7.62
N ASN A 16 10.07 -2.60 8.39
CA ASN A 16 9.56 -3.84 8.96
C ASN A 16 9.03 -3.56 10.36
N LEU A 17 7.80 -3.99 10.59
CA LEU A 17 7.08 -3.75 11.83
C LEU A 17 6.48 -5.05 12.35
N VAL A 18 6.18 -5.10 13.63
CA VAL A 18 5.42 -6.19 14.27
C VAL A 18 4.27 -5.61 15.08
N GLY A 19 3.08 -6.16 14.90
CA GLY A 19 1.91 -5.81 15.72
C GLY A 19 1.93 -6.52 17.07
N GLU A 20 1.10 -6.07 18.01
CA GLU A 20 1.01 -6.63 19.37
C GLU A 20 0.73 -8.14 19.42
N THR A 21 0.04 -8.67 18.41
CA THR A 21 -0.26 -10.10 18.29
C THR A 21 0.83 -10.91 17.59
N GLY A 22 2.01 -10.32 17.34
CA GLY A 22 3.15 -10.96 16.68
C GLY A 22 3.06 -11.06 15.15
N GLN A 23 1.98 -10.56 14.52
CA GLN A 23 1.86 -10.53 13.06
C GLN A 23 2.75 -9.43 12.49
N ALA A 24 3.58 -9.78 11.51
CA ALA A 24 4.46 -8.84 10.83
C ALA A 24 3.67 -7.89 9.91
N VAL A 25 4.19 -6.67 9.75
CA VAL A 25 3.73 -5.69 8.77
C VAL A 25 4.96 -5.14 8.05
N GLN A 26 4.90 -5.08 6.74
CA GLN A 26 5.97 -4.53 5.91
C GLN A 26 5.43 -3.33 5.14
N ILE A 27 6.08 -2.18 5.29
CA ILE A 27 5.70 -0.96 4.56
C ILE A 27 6.86 -0.57 3.64
N SER A 28 6.56 -0.22 2.40
CA SER A 28 7.58 0.28 1.45
C SER A 28 7.03 1.40 0.59
N ILE A 29 7.90 2.34 0.21
CA ILE A 29 7.52 3.59 -0.47
C ILE A 29 8.21 3.63 -1.83
N HIS A 30 7.44 3.72 -2.91
CA HIS A 30 7.96 3.58 -4.27
C HIS A 30 7.58 4.75 -5.14
N ALA A 31 8.35 4.96 -6.20
CA ALA A 31 7.87 5.69 -7.37
C ALA A 31 6.70 4.92 -8.03
N PRO A 32 5.78 5.61 -8.73
CA PRO A 32 4.66 4.94 -9.38
C PRO A 32 5.14 3.96 -10.45
N SER A 33 4.55 2.77 -10.49
CA SER A 33 4.77 1.81 -11.57
C SER A 33 4.10 2.27 -12.86
N GLN A 34 4.44 1.64 -13.98
CA GLN A 34 3.74 1.86 -15.26
C GLN A 34 2.22 1.65 -15.14
N TYR A 35 1.78 0.70 -14.30
CA TYR A 35 0.37 0.47 -14.03
C TYR A 35 -0.30 1.71 -13.43
N ILE A 36 0.31 2.34 -12.42
CA ILE A 36 -0.20 3.57 -11.82
C ILE A 36 -0.20 4.69 -12.85
N CYS A 37 0.91 4.92 -13.53
CA CYS A 37 1.03 6.00 -14.52
C CYS A 37 -0.03 5.88 -15.64
N ALA A 38 -0.34 4.67 -16.08
CA ALA A 38 -1.33 4.43 -17.14
C ALA A 38 -2.79 4.55 -16.66
N ASN A 39 -3.06 4.41 -15.37
CA ASN A 39 -4.43 4.32 -14.84
C ASN A 39 -4.78 5.39 -13.81
N CYS A 40 -3.84 6.23 -13.38
CA CYS A 40 -4.03 7.19 -12.29
C CYS A 40 -5.29 8.03 -12.46
N GLU A 41 -5.48 8.69 -13.60
CA GLU A 41 -6.67 9.54 -13.83
C GLU A 41 -7.97 8.73 -13.95
N ARG A 42 -7.89 7.43 -14.25
CA ARG A 42 -9.06 6.54 -14.30
C ARG A 42 -9.44 6.00 -12.92
N ILE A 43 -8.52 6.03 -11.96
CA ILE A 43 -8.73 5.59 -10.57
C ILE A 43 -9.02 6.81 -9.67
N LEU A 44 -8.25 7.88 -9.85
CA LEU A 44 -8.24 9.15 -9.12
C LEU A 44 -8.46 10.32 -10.10
N PRO A 45 -9.70 10.58 -10.55
CA PRO A 45 -10.00 11.60 -11.56
C PRO A 45 -9.67 13.04 -11.13
N ASP A 46 -9.58 13.29 -9.83
CA ASP A 46 -9.25 14.61 -9.26
C ASP A 46 -7.73 14.90 -9.30
N TRP A 47 -6.90 13.88 -9.53
CA TRP A 47 -5.43 13.95 -9.40
C TRP A 47 -4.76 14.16 -10.77
N LYS A 48 -5.28 15.10 -11.56
CA LYS A 48 -4.81 15.34 -12.92
C LYS A 48 -3.41 15.96 -12.92
N ARG A 49 -2.51 15.39 -13.74
CA ARG A 49 -1.17 15.94 -14.05
C ARG A 49 -0.25 16.14 -12.84
N GLN A 50 -0.27 15.21 -11.89
CA GLN A 50 0.62 15.30 -10.75
C GLN A 50 2.06 14.94 -11.14
N PRO A 51 3.03 15.86 -11.00
CA PRO A 51 4.40 15.64 -11.47
C PRO A 51 5.14 14.61 -10.61
N PHE A 52 4.66 14.38 -9.40
CA PHE A 52 5.31 13.55 -8.41
C PHE A 52 4.27 12.75 -7.63
N LEU A 53 4.32 11.43 -7.75
CA LEU A 53 3.53 10.52 -6.94
C LEU A 53 4.45 9.53 -6.22
N ARG A 54 3.95 9.03 -5.10
CA ARG A 54 4.52 7.93 -4.32
C ARG A 54 3.44 6.92 -4.00
N VAL A 55 3.83 5.66 -4.08
CA VAL A 55 2.98 4.51 -3.80
C VAL A 55 3.52 3.88 -2.53
N VAL A 56 2.70 3.90 -1.48
CA VAL A 56 2.98 3.25 -0.21
C VAL A 56 2.29 1.90 -0.23
N ILE A 57 3.08 0.84 -0.23
CA ILE A 57 2.59 -0.54 -0.13
C ILE A 57 2.64 -0.93 1.34
N VAL A 58 1.51 -1.34 1.89
CA VAL A 58 1.38 -1.92 3.23
C VAL A 58 1.02 -3.40 3.06
N LEU A 59 1.93 -4.29 3.46
CA LEU A 59 1.70 -5.73 3.47
C LEU A 59 1.51 -6.19 4.91
N GLN A 60 0.36 -6.76 5.23
CA GLN A 60 0.08 -7.31 6.55
C GLN A 60 0.13 -8.83 6.51
N GLN A 61 0.89 -9.44 7.40
CA GLN A 61 0.91 -10.89 7.56
C GLN A 61 -0.44 -11.37 8.12
N SER A 62 -1.05 -12.32 7.44
CA SER A 62 -2.29 -12.98 7.86
C SER A 62 -2.01 -14.21 8.73
N ARG A 63 -2.96 -14.56 9.60
CA ARG A 63 -2.92 -15.85 10.35
C ARG A 63 -3.20 -17.06 9.45
N TYR A 64 -3.88 -16.84 8.33
CA TYR A 64 -4.33 -17.87 7.40
C TYR A 64 -3.80 -17.62 6.00
N GLN A 65 -3.59 -18.70 5.24
CA GLN A 65 -3.37 -18.61 3.80
C GLN A 65 -4.63 -18.03 3.14
N LEU A 66 -4.51 -16.86 2.49
CA LEU A 66 -5.67 -16.11 2.00
C LEU A 66 -6.21 -16.61 0.65
N VAL A 67 -5.60 -17.66 0.09
CA VAL A 67 -6.03 -18.32 -1.15
C VAL A 67 -7.38 -19.03 -1.01
N GLU A 68 -7.71 -19.49 0.20
CA GLU A 68 -8.94 -20.22 0.48
C GLU A 68 -10.14 -19.28 0.68
N LYS A 69 -11.35 -19.79 0.43
CA LYS A 69 -12.60 -19.07 0.70
C LYS A 69 -13.35 -19.75 1.83
N THR A 70 -12.92 -19.47 3.06
CA THR A 70 -13.57 -19.96 4.29
C THR A 70 -14.05 -18.78 5.12
N ALA A 71 -15.05 -19.00 5.98
CA ALA A 71 -15.55 -17.94 6.88
C ALA A 71 -14.42 -17.34 7.73
N LYS A 72 -13.48 -18.16 8.21
CA LYS A 72 -12.32 -17.70 8.99
C LYS A 72 -11.40 -16.79 8.17
N VAL A 73 -11.14 -17.14 6.91
CA VAL A 73 -10.29 -16.36 6.01
C VAL A 73 -10.96 -15.03 5.66
N GLU A 74 -12.27 -15.01 5.40
CA GLU A 74 -13.00 -13.78 5.12
C GLU A 74 -13.08 -12.86 6.36
N SER A 75 -13.24 -13.41 7.56
CA SER A 75 -13.15 -12.64 8.81
C SER A 75 -11.76 -12.07 9.05
N GLU A 76 -10.70 -12.83 8.75
CA GLU A 76 -9.31 -12.33 8.84
C GLU A 76 -9.08 -11.20 7.82
N LYS A 77 -9.54 -11.35 6.58
CA LYS A 77 -9.45 -10.28 5.55
C LYS A 77 -10.14 -9.00 6.02
N GLU A 78 -11.32 -9.09 6.63
CA GLU A 78 -11.99 -7.90 7.15
C GLU A 78 -11.23 -7.29 8.33
N SER A 79 -10.70 -8.10 9.25
CA SER A 79 -9.88 -7.59 10.35
C SER A 79 -8.61 -6.89 9.86
N LEU A 80 -7.93 -7.45 8.85
CA LEU A 80 -6.74 -6.85 8.24
C LEU A 80 -7.11 -5.54 7.52
N ARG A 81 -8.19 -5.55 6.74
CA ARG A 81 -8.75 -4.35 6.11
C ARG A 81 -9.04 -3.27 7.14
N GLU A 82 -9.77 -3.57 8.21
CA GLU A 82 -10.09 -2.60 9.26
C GLU A 82 -8.84 -1.98 9.89
N LYS A 83 -7.80 -2.78 10.15
CA LYS A 83 -6.52 -2.29 10.65
C LYS A 83 -5.86 -1.33 9.65
N PHE A 84 -5.82 -1.71 8.37
CA PHE A 84 -5.31 -0.83 7.31
C PHE A 84 -6.12 0.46 7.20
N MET A 85 -7.46 0.41 7.22
CA MET A 85 -8.30 1.59 7.09
C MET A 85 -8.05 2.58 8.24
N ARG A 86 -7.89 2.10 9.48
CA ARG A 86 -7.58 2.96 10.63
C ARG A 86 -6.20 3.62 10.47
N PHE A 87 -5.17 2.82 10.21
CA PHE A 87 -3.80 3.31 10.01
C PHE A 87 -3.70 4.27 8.81
N GLY A 88 -4.28 3.88 7.68
CA GLY A 88 -4.21 4.60 6.42
C GLY A 88 -4.98 5.91 6.45
N CYS A 89 -6.12 5.98 7.15
CA CYS A 89 -6.81 7.24 7.40
C CYS A 89 -5.94 8.22 8.18
N ASP A 90 -5.36 7.80 9.30
CA ASP A 90 -4.51 8.68 10.13
C ASP A 90 -3.28 9.16 9.37
N LEU A 91 -2.64 8.27 8.60
CA LEU A 91 -1.52 8.61 7.71
C LEU A 91 -1.95 9.61 6.63
N ALA A 92 -3.07 9.36 5.96
CA ALA A 92 -3.57 10.24 4.91
C ALA A 92 -3.95 11.62 5.44
N PHE A 93 -4.67 11.71 6.56
CA PHE A 93 -5.01 12.99 7.18
C PHE A 93 -3.77 13.76 7.62
N ASN A 94 -2.79 13.09 8.26
CA ASN A 94 -1.56 13.78 8.68
C ASN A 94 -0.76 14.35 7.51
N LEU A 95 -0.71 13.64 6.37
CA LEU A 95 -0.07 14.13 5.15
C LEU A 95 -0.88 15.25 4.47
N ARG A 96 -2.22 15.16 4.47
CA ARG A 96 -3.11 16.19 3.92
C ARG A 96 -3.06 17.48 4.74
N ASP A 97 -2.97 17.40 6.07
CA ASP A 97 -2.79 18.56 6.96
C ASP A 97 -1.48 19.32 6.69
N ARG A 98 -0.50 18.64 6.08
CA ARG A 98 0.77 19.22 5.62
C ARG A 98 0.71 19.75 4.18
N GLY A 99 -0.46 19.70 3.55
CA GLY A 99 -0.68 20.16 2.18
C GLY A 99 -0.36 19.14 1.09
N TYR A 100 -0.13 17.86 1.43
CA TYR A 100 0.11 16.82 0.44
C TYR A 100 -1.16 16.06 0.09
N LEU A 101 -1.52 16.03 -1.19
CA LEU A 101 -2.59 15.15 -1.65
C LEU A 101 -2.22 13.70 -1.34
N THR A 102 -3.12 13.03 -0.63
CA THR A 102 -2.92 11.66 -0.14
C THR A 102 -4.27 10.96 -0.09
N ASP A 103 -4.31 9.73 -0.59
CA ASP A 103 -5.49 8.87 -0.52
C ASP A 103 -5.10 7.42 -0.31
N LEU A 104 -6.00 6.66 0.33
CA LEU A 104 -5.90 5.23 0.48
C LEU A 104 -6.93 4.55 -0.42
N ILE A 105 -6.53 3.43 -1.00
CA ILE A 105 -7.42 2.58 -1.78
C ILE A 105 -8.05 1.58 -0.82
N ASP A 106 -9.38 1.48 -0.81
CA ASP A 106 -10.05 0.41 -0.08
C ASP A 106 -9.74 -0.94 -0.76
N PRO A 107 -8.98 -1.86 -0.12
CA PRO A 107 -8.55 -3.10 -0.76
C PRO A 107 -9.71 -4.03 -1.16
N ARG A 108 -10.90 -3.85 -0.57
CA ARG A 108 -12.10 -4.61 -0.94
C ARG A 108 -12.69 -4.16 -2.27
N THR A 109 -12.70 -2.85 -2.52
CA THR A 109 -13.44 -2.27 -3.64
C THR A 109 -12.52 -1.77 -4.76
N GLY A 110 -11.26 -1.49 -4.43
CA GLY A 110 -10.29 -0.87 -5.32
C GLY A 110 -10.53 0.63 -5.52
N TYR A 111 -11.47 1.26 -4.83
CA TYR A 111 -11.74 2.69 -4.99
C TYR A 111 -11.02 3.54 -3.93
N PRO A 112 -10.67 4.79 -4.25
CA PRO A 112 -10.17 5.74 -3.27
C PRO A 112 -11.19 5.98 -2.16
N LEU A 113 -10.71 6.21 -0.95
CA LEU A 113 -11.57 6.50 0.19
C LEU A 113 -11.92 7.99 0.30
N LEU A 114 -10.96 8.87 0.00
CA LEU A 114 -11.08 10.30 0.29
C LEU A 114 -11.41 11.15 -0.95
N SER A 115 -10.96 10.72 -2.13
CA SER A 115 -11.21 11.36 -3.42
C SER A 115 -12.42 10.75 -4.11
N HIS A 116 -12.92 11.40 -5.16
CA HIS A 116 -14.00 10.82 -5.95
C HIS A 116 -13.54 9.53 -6.65
N PRO A 117 -14.37 8.47 -6.65
CA PRO A 117 -14.02 7.25 -7.35
C PRO A 117 -13.97 7.48 -8.86
N GLY A 118 -12.92 6.97 -9.49
CA GLY A 118 -12.77 6.99 -10.94
C GLY A 118 -13.61 5.95 -11.68
N ALA A 119 -13.37 5.86 -12.99
CA ALA A 119 -14.07 4.95 -13.88
C ALA A 119 -13.68 3.47 -13.70
N ILE A 120 -12.54 3.18 -13.06
CA ILE A 120 -12.09 1.81 -12.78
C ILE A 120 -11.61 1.67 -11.34
N PRO A 121 -11.75 0.48 -10.74
CA PRO A 121 -11.09 0.17 -9.50
C PRO A 121 -9.59 -0.05 -9.72
N HIS A 122 -8.81 0.27 -8.69
CA HIS A 122 -7.43 -0.09 -8.51
C HIS A 122 -7.25 -1.58 -8.24
N ASP A 123 -6.11 -2.14 -8.67
CA ASP A 123 -5.68 -3.52 -8.41
C ASP A 123 -4.40 -3.51 -7.58
N ASP A 124 -4.53 -3.70 -6.27
CA ASP A 124 -3.41 -3.75 -5.32
C ASP A 124 -2.38 -4.81 -5.73
N THR A 125 -2.85 -5.98 -6.21
CA THR A 125 -1.95 -7.08 -6.59
C THR A 125 -1.17 -6.76 -7.86
N ALA A 126 -1.76 -6.00 -8.80
CA ALA A 126 -1.05 -5.52 -9.98
C ALA A 126 0.06 -4.53 -9.61
N VAL A 127 -0.18 -3.64 -8.64
CA VAL A 127 0.83 -2.71 -8.13
C VAL A 127 1.97 -3.46 -7.46
N VAL A 128 1.65 -4.37 -6.53
CA VAL A 128 2.68 -5.12 -5.80
C VAL A 128 3.49 -5.98 -6.76
N LYS A 129 2.85 -6.63 -7.74
CA LYS A 129 3.55 -7.36 -8.79
C LYS A 129 4.48 -6.45 -9.60
N ALA A 130 4.03 -5.26 -9.97
CA ALA A 130 4.82 -4.34 -10.79
C ALA A 130 6.01 -3.71 -10.04
N LEU A 131 5.89 -3.49 -8.73
CA LEU A 131 6.90 -2.80 -7.92
C LEU A 131 7.83 -3.75 -7.15
N LEU A 132 7.30 -4.85 -6.62
CA LEU A 132 8.04 -5.82 -5.80
C LEU A 132 8.32 -7.14 -6.52
N ASN A 133 7.77 -7.34 -7.73
CA ASN A 133 7.91 -8.57 -8.51
C ASN A 133 7.40 -9.84 -7.78
N TYR A 134 6.45 -9.68 -6.86
CA TYR A 134 5.86 -10.80 -6.14
C TYR A 134 4.88 -11.57 -7.03
N PRO A 135 4.90 -12.92 -7.03
CA PRO A 135 3.97 -13.71 -7.81
C PRO A 135 2.52 -13.48 -7.38
N VAL A 136 1.61 -13.58 -8.34
CA VAL A 136 0.16 -13.45 -8.12
C VAL A 136 -0.54 -14.66 -8.72
N ILE A 137 -1.33 -15.34 -7.91
CA ILE A 137 -2.23 -16.41 -8.33
C ILE A 137 -3.53 -15.77 -8.80
N LYS A 138 -3.89 -15.97 -10.07
CA LYS A 138 -5.16 -15.49 -10.64
C LYS A 138 -6.23 -16.57 -10.53
N ASN A 139 -7.07 -16.46 -9.50
CA ASN A 139 -8.26 -17.29 -9.34
C ASN A 139 -9.51 -16.41 -9.51
N GLN A 140 -10.58 -16.68 -8.77
CA GLN A 140 -11.73 -15.78 -8.65
C GLN A 140 -11.38 -14.44 -7.95
N CYS A 141 -10.29 -14.43 -7.18
CA CYS A 141 -9.63 -13.22 -6.67
C CYS A 141 -8.13 -13.35 -6.95
N SER A 142 -7.44 -12.22 -7.19
CA SER A 142 -5.98 -12.18 -7.29
C SER A 142 -5.38 -12.33 -5.90
N VAL A 143 -4.51 -13.32 -5.71
CA VAL A 143 -3.85 -13.59 -4.42
C VAL A 143 -2.35 -13.45 -4.57
N LEU A 144 -1.75 -12.59 -3.73
CA LEU A 144 -0.31 -12.33 -3.71
C LEU A 144 0.43 -13.47 -3.01
N ILE A 145 1.65 -13.79 -3.46
CA ILE A 145 2.58 -14.68 -2.78
C ILE A 145 3.76 -13.85 -2.26
N HIS A 146 3.82 -13.67 -0.94
CA HIS A 146 4.98 -13.07 -0.26
C HIS A 146 6.14 -14.08 -0.18
N PRO A 147 7.40 -13.65 -0.33
CA PRO A 147 8.57 -14.53 -0.20
C PRO A 147 8.60 -15.31 1.11
N ASP A 148 8.29 -14.65 2.23
CA ASP A 148 8.37 -15.25 3.57
C ASP A 148 7.02 -15.74 4.13
N TRP A 149 5.90 -15.20 3.65
CA TRP A 149 4.57 -15.47 4.23
C TRP A 149 3.69 -16.34 3.32
N GLY A 150 4.16 -16.67 2.12
CA GLY A 150 3.35 -17.36 1.11
C GLY A 150 2.10 -16.55 0.78
N THR A 151 0.93 -17.20 0.74
CA THR A 151 -0.36 -16.51 0.49
C THR A 151 -0.98 -15.92 1.77
N ALA A 152 -0.30 -15.98 2.91
CA ALA A 152 -0.73 -15.36 4.15
C ALA A 152 -0.31 -13.88 4.20
N VAL A 153 -0.64 -13.12 3.15
CA VAL A 153 -0.32 -11.69 3.02
C VAL A 153 -1.53 -10.92 2.49
N TYR A 154 -1.87 -9.83 3.16
CA TYR A 154 -2.92 -8.91 2.75
C TYR A 154 -2.28 -7.60 2.26
N PRO A 155 -2.29 -7.33 0.93
CA PRO A 155 -1.75 -6.10 0.39
C PRO A 155 -2.76 -4.95 0.53
N SER A 156 -2.25 -3.74 0.72
CA SER A 156 -3.05 -2.51 0.75
C SER A 156 -2.21 -1.33 0.27
N ILE A 157 -2.85 -0.36 -0.41
CA ILE A 157 -2.15 0.71 -1.12
C ILE A 157 -2.61 2.09 -0.67
N LEU A 158 -1.65 2.98 -0.45
CA LEU A 158 -1.86 4.42 -0.29
C LEU A 158 -1.03 5.16 -1.36
N ILE A 159 -1.60 6.22 -1.91
CA ILE A 159 -0.98 7.06 -2.95
C ILE A 159 -0.84 8.47 -2.38
N SER A 160 0.32 9.09 -2.56
CA SER A 160 0.61 10.42 -2.02
C SER A 160 1.53 11.23 -2.92
N GLU A 161 1.39 12.55 -2.88
CA GLU A 161 2.33 13.51 -3.48
C GLU A 161 3.45 13.91 -2.51
N ALA A 162 3.42 13.43 -1.27
CA ALA A 162 4.43 13.75 -0.29
C ALA A 162 5.81 13.18 -0.67
N PRO A 163 6.91 13.89 -0.38
CA PRO A 163 8.26 13.34 -0.51
C PRO A 163 8.43 12.06 0.33
N PRO A 164 9.18 11.04 -0.15
CA PRO A 164 9.40 9.79 0.59
C PRO A 164 9.84 9.97 2.03
N ILE A 165 10.75 10.91 2.28
CA ILE A 165 11.25 11.19 3.63
C ILE A 165 10.14 11.68 4.57
N VAL A 166 9.16 12.43 4.05
CA VAL A 166 8.01 12.89 4.84
C VAL A 166 7.06 11.72 5.07
N ILE A 167 6.77 10.92 4.03
CA ILE A 167 5.93 9.74 4.15
C ILE A 167 6.51 8.79 5.20
N GLU A 168 7.80 8.44 5.10
CA GLU A 168 8.48 7.53 6.02
C GLU A 168 8.40 8.04 7.46
N TRP A 169 8.71 9.32 7.68
CA TRP A 169 8.67 9.92 9.00
C TRP A 169 7.25 9.91 9.61
N VAL A 170 6.23 10.28 8.83
CA VAL A 170 4.83 10.21 9.30
C VAL A 170 4.42 8.75 9.54
N THR A 171 4.74 7.84 8.61
CA THR A 171 4.45 6.41 8.71
C THR A 171 5.00 5.82 10.01
N LYS A 172 6.25 6.09 10.38
CA LYS A 172 6.85 5.61 11.64
C LYS A 172 6.11 6.12 12.88
N GLY A 173 5.72 7.40 12.86
CA GLY A 173 4.93 8.01 13.93
C GLY A 173 3.53 7.38 14.07
N ILE A 174 2.79 7.26 12.95
CA ILE A 174 1.45 6.66 12.93
C ILE A 174 1.50 5.17 13.29
N ALA A 175 2.44 4.41 12.72
CA ALA A 175 2.58 2.97 13.00
C ALA A 175 2.68 2.68 14.50
N SER A 176 3.47 3.47 15.23
CA SER A 176 3.62 3.36 16.68
C SER A 176 2.29 3.56 17.43
N MET A 177 1.44 4.49 16.98
CA MET A 177 0.11 4.71 17.57
C MET A 177 -0.88 3.57 17.30
N HIS A 178 -0.65 2.80 16.23
CA HIS A 178 -1.43 1.61 15.86
C HIS A 178 -0.86 0.30 16.44
N GLY A 179 0.06 0.40 17.41
CA GLY A 179 0.65 -0.77 18.08
C GLY A 179 1.61 -1.55 17.19
N TRP A 180 2.11 -0.95 16.10
CA TRP A 180 3.15 -1.52 15.24
C TRP A 180 4.51 -0.98 15.67
N LYS A 181 5.42 -1.89 16.03
CA LYS A 181 6.77 -1.56 16.47
C LYS A 181 7.78 -1.93 15.40
N GLU A 182 8.69 -1.01 15.09
CA GLU A 182 9.79 -1.26 14.16
C GLU A 182 10.72 -2.35 14.71
N ILE A 183 11.15 -3.23 13.81
CA ILE A 183 12.11 -4.29 14.08
C ILE A 183 13.33 -4.07 13.19
N ASP A 184 14.48 -3.89 13.82
CA ASP A 184 15.77 -3.89 13.14
C ASP A 184 16.20 -5.35 12.92
N TYR A 185 16.47 -5.72 11.67
CA TYR A 185 17.09 -6.99 11.30
C TYR A 185 18.58 -6.83 11.05
#